data_AF-A0A497I4M9-F1
#
_entry.id   AF-A0A497I4M9-F1
#
_cell.length_a   1.000
_cell.length_b   1.000
_cell.length_c   1.000
_cell.angle_alpha   90.00
_cell.angle_beta   90.00
_cell.angle_gamma   90.00
#
_symmetry.space_group_name_H-M   'P 1'
#
loop_
_entity.id
_entity.type
_entity.pdbx_description
1 polymer ?
#
loop_
_entity_poly.entity_id
_entity_poly.type
_entity_poly.pdbx_seq_one_letter_code
_entity_poly.pdbx_strand_id
1 'polypeptide(L)'
;MRKAMLLLLFMAFSVAKAESVILVSGVNYPDALIADVVANRIGAEVLIVEPDEIPNETLAEIQNLTPTDIYIFGGPVVISEDVEAQLNTTYNVTRIFGITRVGTAAEVALFFWQDGSVRAVLVVDKVGAPEGGDPDLVAQAKELAKAEDIPVFIIPSDQLPDVVSEVLQQLGVNNVTVIGNVQSGVLGELSNLGISYEQITGEAREIKEEVEKRVERKIKERWGENVPLVIIAVGNWTDHVKAPAVPRGRVILVWSADEIDSVVQKVKNATYSRLFVLGKPDLARQIADALEAEGIEVDHVTGIPARIAREIQRRFRQHLKEAEGNWTIRLQQVKQRIRERWDRIVDRCNLTIHQFRALERAGIPVPRAEISETIQAYREGKYWEAFKRCEKLIHLKRRIEWKFRHLLTRDLVNEEVRKSTEDIPSSIQQLQALPTRSEACRTAIEAAQRLLSQGRIFLARQALKAAEELCR
;
A
#
# COMPACT_ATOMS: atom_id res chain seq x y z
N MET A 1 -18.25 -1.62 2.52
CA MET A 1 -17.40 -2.83 2.53
C MET A 1 -16.43 -2.86 1.35
N ARG A 2 -16.87 -2.75 0.08
CA ARG A 2 -15.96 -2.68 -1.07
C ARG A 2 -14.91 -1.56 -0.99
N LYS A 3 -15.28 -0.34 -0.59
CA LYS A 3 -14.33 0.78 -0.42
C LYS A 3 -13.29 0.55 0.69
N ALA A 4 -13.65 -0.12 1.79
CA ALA A 4 -12.74 -0.37 2.92
C ALA A 4 -11.80 -1.58 2.68
N MET A 5 -12.20 -2.51 1.82
CA MET A 5 -11.40 -3.67 1.42
C MET A 5 -10.40 -3.31 0.31
N LEU A 6 -10.77 -2.40 -0.61
CA LEU A 6 -9.85 -1.81 -1.59
C LEU A 6 -8.76 -0.95 -0.91
N LEU A 7 -9.13 -0.21 0.15
CA LEU A 7 -8.20 0.58 0.97
C LEU A 7 -7.25 -0.28 1.81
N LEU A 8 -7.63 -1.53 2.10
CA LEU A 8 -6.83 -2.48 2.87
C LEU A 8 -5.78 -3.20 2.01
N LEU A 9 -6.06 -3.38 0.72
CA LEU A 9 -5.09 -3.93 -0.24
C LEU A 9 -4.04 -2.89 -0.65
N PHE A 10 -4.39 -1.60 -0.65
CA PHE A 10 -3.50 -0.51 -1.07
C PHE A 10 -2.47 -0.07 -0.01
N MET A 11 -2.52 -0.60 1.22
CA MET A 11 -1.76 -0.06 2.35
C MET A 11 -0.79 -1.05 3.02
N ALA A 12 -0.48 -2.17 2.37
CA ALA A 12 0.64 -3.01 2.78
C ALA A 12 1.97 -2.45 2.26
N PHE A 13 2.21 -1.14 2.41
CA PHE A 13 3.56 -0.59 2.28
C PHE A 13 4.21 -0.65 3.65
N SER A 14 4.92 -1.74 3.86
CA SER A 14 5.93 -1.83 4.92
C SER A 14 6.95 -0.71 4.68
N VAL A 15 7.05 0.25 5.58
CA VAL A 15 8.25 1.12 5.63
C VAL A 15 8.97 0.79 6.92
N ALA A 16 9.64 -0.35 6.88
CA ALA A 16 10.59 -0.76 7.88
C ALA A 16 11.83 0.15 7.83
N LYS A 17 12.91 -0.28 8.47
CA LYS A 17 14.26 0.32 8.36
C LYS A 17 14.64 0.47 6.87
N ALA A 18 15.74 1.15 6.50
CA ALA A 18 16.28 0.89 5.15
C ALA A 18 16.73 -0.57 5.13
N GLU A 19 15.78 -1.47 4.86
CA GLU A 19 16.04 -2.88 4.65
C GLU A 19 16.82 -3.01 3.36
N SER A 20 16.69 -2.06 2.43
CA SER A 20 17.32 -2.20 1.13
C SER A 20 18.17 -1.00 0.72
N VAL A 21 19.29 -1.31 0.07
CA VAL A 21 20.09 -0.38 -0.73
C VAL A 21 20.00 -0.83 -2.19
N ILE A 22 19.94 0.12 -3.12
CA ILE A 22 20.00 -0.15 -4.55
C ILE A 22 21.32 0.39 -5.09
N LEU A 23 22.13 -0.49 -5.69
CA LEU A 23 23.39 -0.15 -6.33
C LEU A 23 23.19 -0.02 -7.83
N VAL A 24 23.70 1.09 -8.37
CA VAL A 24 23.63 1.42 -9.79
C VAL A 24 25.01 1.87 -10.27
N SER A 25 25.26 1.67 -11.55
CA SER A 25 26.52 2.06 -12.16
C SER A 25 26.60 3.57 -12.36
N GLY A 26 27.73 4.18 -12.03
CA GLY A 26 27.99 5.60 -12.24
C GLY A 26 28.08 6.01 -13.73
N VAL A 27 28.15 5.02 -14.63
CA VAL A 27 28.30 5.25 -16.08
C VAL A 27 27.01 5.06 -16.88
N ASN A 28 25.96 4.48 -16.30
CA ASN A 28 24.70 4.16 -17.01
C ASN A 28 23.48 4.80 -16.32
N TYR A 29 23.03 5.94 -16.84
CA TYR A 29 21.91 6.71 -16.25
C TYR A 29 20.54 6.03 -16.21
N PRO A 30 20.11 5.23 -17.21
CA PRO A 30 18.75 4.72 -17.23
C PRO A 30 18.45 3.83 -16.02
N ASP A 31 19.37 2.92 -15.69
CA ASP A 31 19.24 2.02 -14.53
C ASP A 31 19.16 2.82 -13.22
N ALA A 32 19.93 3.90 -13.12
CA ALA A 32 19.94 4.77 -11.96
C ALA A 32 18.65 5.57 -11.79
N LEU A 33 18.04 6.04 -12.88
CA LEU A 33 16.75 6.74 -12.83
C LEU A 33 15.60 5.78 -12.51
N ILE A 34 15.63 4.56 -13.03
CA ILE A 34 14.67 3.50 -12.68
C ILE A 34 14.81 3.12 -11.19
N ALA A 35 16.05 3.02 -10.69
CA ALA A 35 16.33 2.74 -9.27
C ALA A 35 15.69 3.77 -8.33
N ASP A 36 15.65 5.05 -8.69
CA ASP A 36 15.01 6.07 -7.84
C ASP A 36 13.47 5.92 -7.78
N VAL A 37 12.81 5.38 -8.82
CA VAL A 37 11.38 5.00 -8.72
C VAL A 37 11.19 3.91 -7.68
N VAL A 38 12.02 2.86 -7.73
CA VAL A 38 11.95 1.74 -6.79
C VAL A 38 12.35 2.18 -5.38
N ALA A 39 13.38 3.01 -5.25
CA ALA A 39 13.82 3.55 -3.97
C ALA A 39 12.72 4.36 -3.29
N ASN A 40 11.96 5.15 -4.06
CA ASN A 40 10.78 5.84 -3.54
C ASN A 40 9.70 4.86 -3.06
N ARG A 41 9.49 3.77 -3.80
CA ARG A 41 8.53 2.72 -3.49
C ARG A 41 8.90 1.98 -2.19
N ILE A 42 10.08 1.37 -2.14
CA ILE A 42 10.45 0.49 -1.01
C ILE A 42 11.17 1.24 0.13
N GLY A 43 11.38 2.55 0.00
CA GLY A 43 12.12 3.35 0.99
C GLY A 43 13.62 3.04 1.03
N ALA A 44 14.19 2.56 -0.09
CA ALA A 44 15.61 2.27 -0.22
C ALA A 44 16.44 3.53 -0.51
N GLU A 45 17.75 3.40 -0.35
CA GLU A 45 18.73 4.41 -0.76
C GLU A 45 19.44 3.95 -2.03
N VAL A 46 19.57 4.85 -3.02
CA VAL A 46 20.32 4.57 -4.25
C VAL A 46 21.76 5.00 -4.06
N LEU A 47 22.70 4.09 -4.21
CA LEU A 47 24.13 4.36 -4.13
C LEU A 47 24.79 4.03 -5.47
N ILE A 48 25.83 4.80 -5.80
CA ILE A 48 26.56 4.68 -7.05
C ILE A 48 27.84 3.87 -6.81
N VAL A 49 28.11 2.93 -7.72
CA VAL A 49 29.36 2.17 -7.79
C VAL A 49 30.03 2.37 -9.13
N GLU A 50 31.34 2.10 -9.20
CA GLU A 50 32.07 2.00 -10.45
C GLU A 50 31.93 0.58 -11.02
N PRO A 51 32.21 0.36 -12.32
CA PRO A 51 31.99 -0.95 -12.95
C PRO A 51 32.69 -2.11 -12.24
N ASP A 52 33.91 -1.89 -11.76
CA ASP A 52 34.75 -2.94 -11.17
C ASP A 52 35.09 -2.71 -9.69
N GLU A 53 34.59 -1.63 -9.07
CA GLU A 53 34.90 -1.30 -7.68
C GLU A 53 33.77 -0.58 -6.95
N ILE A 54 33.73 -0.76 -5.62
CA ILE A 54 32.86 0.00 -4.73
C ILE A 54 33.68 1.15 -4.14
N PRO A 55 33.37 2.43 -4.45
CA PRO A 55 34.05 3.55 -3.85
C PRO A 55 33.99 3.50 -2.32
N ASN A 56 35.08 3.92 -1.64
CA ASN A 56 35.15 3.89 -0.18
C ASN A 56 34.00 4.64 0.50
N GLU A 57 33.54 5.75 -0.10
CA GLU A 57 32.39 6.51 0.40
C GLU A 57 31.09 5.72 0.32
N THR A 58 30.85 5.02 -0.79
CA THR A 58 29.71 4.13 -0.97
C THR A 58 29.77 2.96 0.02
N LEU A 59 30.94 2.34 0.18
CA LEU A 59 31.12 1.23 1.13
C LEU A 59 30.87 1.67 2.58
N ALA A 60 31.38 2.84 2.97
CA ALA A 60 31.13 3.41 4.29
C ALA A 60 29.63 3.70 4.52
N GLU A 61 28.93 4.17 3.49
CA GLU A 61 27.48 4.40 3.59
C GLU A 61 26.70 3.09 3.71
N ILE A 62 27.03 2.05 2.95
CA ILE A 62 26.44 0.70 3.10
C ILE A 62 26.61 0.21 4.54
N GLN A 63 27.82 0.35 5.10
CA GLN A 63 28.12 -0.05 6.49
C GLN A 63 27.33 0.78 7.52
N ASN A 64 27.14 2.08 7.27
CA ASN A 64 26.35 2.95 8.15
C ASN A 64 24.85 2.62 8.11
N LEU A 65 24.32 2.31 6.92
CA LEU A 65 22.91 1.99 6.73
C LEU A 65 22.55 0.60 7.28
N THR A 66 23.49 -0.34 7.27
CA THR A 66 23.29 -1.74 7.69
C THR A 66 22.05 -2.38 7.02
N PRO A 67 21.97 -2.37 5.67
CA PRO A 67 20.80 -2.92 4.97
C PRO A 67 20.68 -4.43 5.19
N THR A 68 19.46 -4.96 5.11
CA THR A 68 19.21 -6.42 5.06
C THR A 68 19.42 -6.97 3.65
N ASP A 69 19.06 -6.18 2.64
CA ASP A 69 19.05 -6.52 1.23
C ASP A 69 19.82 -5.47 0.42
N ILE A 70 20.56 -5.92 -0.57
CA ILE A 70 21.20 -5.05 -1.56
C ILE A 70 20.72 -5.49 -2.94
N TYR A 71 20.10 -4.56 -3.67
CA TYR A 71 19.73 -4.79 -5.06
C TYR A 71 20.77 -4.19 -5.97
N ILE A 72 21.21 -4.94 -6.98
CA ILE A 72 22.11 -4.42 -8.02
C ILE A 72 21.29 -4.28 -9.30
N PHE A 73 21.16 -3.06 -9.82
CA PHE A 73 20.48 -2.81 -11.08
C PHE A 73 21.52 -2.66 -12.19
N GLY A 74 21.44 -3.54 -13.18
CA GLY A 74 22.38 -3.61 -14.29
C GLY A 74 23.15 -4.92 -14.34
N GLY A 75 23.51 -5.34 -15.56
CA GLY A 75 24.19 -6.61 -15.80
C GLY A 75 25.67 -6.60 -15.40
N PRO A 76 26.34 -7.77 -15.49
CA PRO A 76 27.75 -7.93 -15.12
C PRO A 76 28.71 -7.04 -15.93
N VAL A 77 28.28 -6.55 -17.09
CA VAL A 77 29.07 -5.65 -17.95
C VAL A 77 29.19 -4.23 -17.37
N VAL A 78 28.17 -3.77 -16.62
CA VAL A 78 28.14 -2.40 -16.06
C VAL A 78 28.45 -2.34 -14.58
N ILE A 79 28.32 -3.47 -13.87
CA ILE A 79 28.73 -3.70 -12.48
C ILE A 79 29.19 -5.15 -12.42
N SER A 80 30.48 -5.39 -12.21
CA SER A 80 31.10 -6.71 -12.29
C SER A 80 30.54 -7.71 -11.28
N GLU A 81 30.76 -8.99 -11.54
CA GLU A 81 30.44 -10.06 -10.58
C GLU A 81 31.32 -9.98 -9.33
N ASP A 82 32.52 -9.39 -9.42
CA ASP A 82 33.41 -9.20 -8.28
C ASP A 82 32.83 -8.21 -7.26
N VAL A 83 32.23 -7.11 -7.74
CA VAL A 83 31.50 -6.13 -6.89
C VAL A 83 30.34 -6.82 -6.16
N GLU A 84 29.58 -7.66 -6.86
CA GLU A 84 28.49 -8.43 -6.27
C GLU A 84 29.01 -9.45 -5.23
N ALA A 85 30.06 -10.21 -5.58
CA ALA A 85 30.67 -11.19 -4.70
C ALA A 85 31.24 -10.56 -3.42
N GLN A 86 31.84 -9.37 -3.52
CA GLN A 86 32.34 -8.61 -2.37
C GLN A 86 31.22 -8.36 -1.34
N LEU A 87 30.03 -7.98 -1.79
CA LEU A 87 28.89 -7.66 -0.93
C LEU A 87 28.14 -8.89 -0.42
N ASN A 88 28.07 -9.95 -1.23
CA ASN A 88 27.33 -11.18 -0.91
C ASN A 88 27.95 -11.97 0.25
N THR A 89 29.17 -11.60 0.68
CA THR A 89 29.79 -12.13 1.90
C THR A 89 29.08 -11.69 3.19
N THR A 90 28.37 -10.55 3.15
CA THR A 90 27.83 -9.88 4.34
C THR A 90 26.32 -9.61 4.23
N TYR A 91 25.82 -9.35 3.03
CA TYR A 91 24.44 -8.91 2.78
C TYR A 91 23.69 -9.89 1.86
N ASN A 92 22.36 -9.84 1.87
CA ASN A 92 21.56 -10.55 0.87
C ASN A 92 21.57 -9.75 -0.44
N VAL A 93 22.35 -10.17 -1.42
CA VAL A 93 22.49 -9.45 -2.69
C VAL A 93 21.60 -10.07 -3.76
N THR A 94 20.82 -9.25 -4.46
CA THR A 94 20.01 -9.68 -5.62
C THR A 94 20.28 -8.76 -6.80
N ARG A 95 20.83 -9.31 -7.89
CA ARG A 95 20.97 -8.58 -9.14
C ARG A 95 19.71 -8.70 -10.00
N ILE A 96 19.25 -7.56 -10.52
CA ILE A 96 18.10 -7.47 -11.42
C ILE A 96 18.57 -6.74 -12.68
N PHE A 97 18.52 -7.41 -13.83
CA PHE A 97 19.01 -6.85 -15.08
C PHE A 97 18.40 -7.53 -16.29
N GLY A 98 18.30 -6.79 -17.39
CA GLY A 98 18.13 -7.33 -18.72
C GLY A 98 19.37 -7.11 -19.56
N ILE A 99 19.38 -7.70 -20.77
CA ILE A 99 20.49 -7.54 -21.74
C ILE A 99 20.63 -6.07 -22.18
N THR A 100 19.55 -5.30 -22.13
CA THR A 100 19.49 -3.89 -22.52
C THR A 100 18.84 -3.05 -21.42
N ARG A 101 18.98 -1.72 -21.46
CA ARG A 101 18.28 -0.79 -20.55
C ARG A 101 16.75 -0.98 -20.56
N VAL A 102 16.19 -1.34 -21.70
CA VAL A 102 14.78 -1.71 -21.87
C VAL A 102 14.46 -2.95 -21.04
N GLY A 103 15.28 -3.99 -21.18
CA GLY A 103 15.15 -5.23 -20.42
C GLY A 103 15.29 -5.00 -18.92
N THR A 104 16.30 -4.25 -18.47
CA THR A 104 16.48 -3.93 -17.05
C THR A 104 15.26 -3.22 -16.48
N ALA A 105 14.70 -2.23 -17.19
CA ALA A 105 13.46 -1.58 -16.76
C ALA A 105 12.30 -2.57 -16.60
N ALA A 106 12.15 -3.50 -17.54
CA ALA A 106 11.10 -4.50 -17.51
C ALA A 106 11.26 -5.52 -16.37
N GLU A 107 12.48 -6.02 -16.14
CA GLU A 107 12.79 -6.93 -15.04
C GLU A 107 12.59 -6.27 -13.67
N VAL A 108 13.00 -5.01 -13.53
CA VAL A 108 12.75 -4.22 -12.32
C VAL A 108 11.25 -4.04 -12.09
N ALA A 109 10.48 -3.74 -13.13
CA ALA A 109 9.03 -3.61 -13.02
C ALA A 109 8.37 -4.92 -12.56
N LEU A 110 8.73 -6.06 -13.16
CA LEU A 110 8.24 -7.38 -12.72
C LEU A 110 8.59 -7.69 -11.26
N PHE A 111 9.83 -7.39 -10.86
CA PHE A 111 10.31 -7.71 -9.52
C PHE A 111 9.63 -6.89 -8.42
N PHE A 112 9.37 -5.60 -8.64
CA PHE A 112 8.85 -4.68 -7.60
C PHE A 112 7.34 -4.40 -7.68
N TRP A 113 6.67 -4.80 -8.76
CA TRP A 113 5.20 -4.75 -8.92
C TRP A 113 4.58 -6.15 -9.06
N GLN A 114 4.99 -7.11 -8.22
CA GLN A 114 4.49 -8.49 -8.24
C GLN A 114 2.96 -8.59 -8.05
N ASP A 115 2.36 -7.65 -7.33
CA ASP A 115 0.90 -7.55 -7.16
C ASP A 115 0.17 -6.97 -8.39
N GLY A 116 0.93 -6.62 -9.44
CA GLY A 116 0.48 -5.96 -10.65
C GLY A 116 0.46 -4.43 -10.55
N SER A 117 0.27 -3.81 -11.72
CA SER A 117 0.01 -2.38 -11.84
C SER A 117 -0.97 -2.14 -12.99
N VAL A 118 -2.06 -1.42 -12.73
CA VAL A 118 -3.04 -1.07 -13.78
C VAL A 118 -2.55 0.05 -14.69
N ARG A 119 -1.51 0.79 -14.26
CA ARG A 119 -0.92 1.91 -15.00
C ARG A 119 0.58 1.78 -15.13
N ALA A 120 1.16 2.36 -16.17
CA ALA A 120 2.61 2.49 -16.31
C ALA A 120 3.00 3.79 -17.05
N VAL A 121 4.25 4.20 -16.89
CA VAL A 121 4.86 5.25 -17.73
C VAL A 121 5.76 4.56 -18.75
N LEU A 122 5.62 4.91 -20.03
CA LEU A 122 6.56 4.55 -21.08
C LEU A 122 7.33 5.80 -21.46
N VAL A 123 8.66 5.76 -21.44
CA VAL A 123 9.49 6.88 -21.87
C VAL A 123 10.34 6.50 -23.06
N VAL A 124 10.37 7.39 -24.05
CA VAL A 124 11.21 7.22 -25.24
C VAL A 124 12.67 7.47 -24.86
N ASP A 125 13.54 6.55 -25.22
CA ASP A 125 14.99 6.73 -25.11
C ASP A 125 15.70 5.99 -26.25
N LYS A 126 16.95 6.36 -26.56
CA LYS A 126 17.71 5.62 -27.57
C LYS A 126 18.19 4.28 -27.01
N VAL A 127 17.92 3.22 -27.77
CA VAL A 127 18.34 1.85 -27.45
C VAL A 127 19.65 1.55 -28.18
N GLY A 128 20.69 1.11 -27.45
CA GLY A 128 21.87 0.47 -28.05
C GLY A 128 23.21 1.19 -27.97
N ALA A 129 23.32 2.37 -27.34
CA ALA A 129 24.62 3.00 -27.09
C ALA A 129 24.73 3.50 -25.63
N PRO A 130 25.86 3.27 -24.92
CA PRO A 130 26.11 3.82 -23.58
C PRO A 130 25.95 5.36 -23.55
N GLU A 131 26.28 5.99 -24.67
CA GLU A 131 26.10 7.41 -24.94
C GLU A 131 25.00 7.61 -26.00
N GLY A 132 24.05 8.53 -25.76
CA GLY A 132 23.17 9.00 -26.84
C GLY A 132 21.65 8.96 -26.61
N GLY A 133 21.18 8.85 -25.37
CA GLY A 133 19.77 9.05 -25.05
C GLY A 133 19.47 10.40 -24.39
N ASP A 134 18.25 10.57 -23.86
CA ASP A 134 17.77 11.82 -23.26
C ASP A 134 17.57 11.65 -21.74
N PRO A 135 18.60 11.92 -20.92
CA PRO A 135 18.51 11.74 -19.47
C PRO A 135 17.44 12.64 -18.83
N ASP A 136 17.15 13.80 -19.44
CA ASP A 136 16.16 14.75 -18.94
C ASP A 136 14.77 14.16 -19.10
N LEU A 137 14.47 13.62 -20.29
CA LEU A 137 13.19 13.00 -20.58
C LEU A 137 12.91 11.81 -19.66
N VAL A 138 13.91 10.96 -19.41
CA VAL A 138 13.80 9.85 -18.45
C VAL A 138 13.65 10.37 -17.02
N ALA A 139 14.34 11.44 -16.64
CA ALA A 139 14.19 12.07 -15.33
C ALA A 139 12.76 12.63 -15.12
N GLN A 140 12.15 13.22 -16.15
CA GLN A 140 10.74 13.65 -16.09
C GLN A 140 9.79 12.46 -15.92
N ALA A 141 9.97 11.41 -16.73
CA ALA A 141 9.14 10.21 -16.64
C ALA A 141 9.19 9.55 -15.25
N LYS A 142 10.39 9.51 -14.67
CA LYS A 142 10.63 9.03 -13.31
C LYS A 142 9.84 9.80 -12.25
N GLU A 143 9.82 11.15 -12.31
CA GLU A 143 9.08 11.94 -11.33
C GLU A 143 7.56 11.70 -11.41
N LEU A 144 7.02 11.51 -12.62
CA LEU A 144 5.63 11.09 -12.80
C LEU A 144 5.37 9.69 -12.22
N ALA A 145 6.25 8.73 -12.53
CA ALA A 145 6.15 7.36 -12.03
C ALA A 145 6.18 7.30 -10.48
N LYS A 146 7.06 8.08 -9.85
CA LYS A 146 7.14 8.23 -8.39
C LYS A 146 5.87 8.83 -7.79
N ALA A 147 5.37 9.92 -8.38
CA ALA A 147 4.15 10.58 -7.89
C ALA A 147 2.93 9.65 -7.91
N GLU A 148 2.89 8.76 -8.90
CA GLU A 148 1.79 7.81 -9.12
C GLU A 148 2.02 6.41 -8.53
N ASP A 149 3.23 6.12 -8.04
CA ASP A 149 3.67 4.82 -7.53
C ASP A 149 3.45 3.67 -8.54
N ILE A 150 3.89 3.89 -9.78
CA ILE A 150 3.71 2.99 -10.93
C ILE A 150 5.04 2.68 -11.62
N PRO A 151 5.16 1.55 -12.34
CA PRO A 151 6.39 1.21 -13.04
C PRO A 151 6.66 2.18 -14.20
N VAL A 152 7.95 2.37 -14.48
CA VAL A 152 8.45 3.11 -15.65
C VAL A 152 9.20 2.15 -16.56
N PHE A 153 8.94 2.25 -17.86
CA PHE A 153 9.59 1.45 -18.90
C PHE A 153 10.28 2.36 -19.90
N ILE A 154 11.38 1.88 -20.43
CA ILE A 154 12.12 2.54 -21.50
C ILE A 154 11.76 1.85 -22.81
N ILE A 155 11.42 2.62 -23.83
CA ILE A 155 11.11 2.11 -25.18
C ILE A 155 11.83 2.93 -26.25
N PRO A 156 12.21 2.32 -27.38
CA PRO A 156 12.61 3.07 -28.56
C PRO A 156 11.40 3.79 -29.18
N SER A 157 11.66 4.78 -30.03
CA SER A 157 10.59 5.58 -30.65
C SER A 157 9.79 4.83 -31.71
N ASP A 158 10.33 3.77 -32.28
CA ASP A 158 9.83 3.12 -33.50
C ASP A 158 9.15 1.77 -33.29
N GLN A 159 9.35 1.12 -32.14
CA GLN A 159 8.76 -0.18 -31.82
C GLN A 159 8.46 -0.33 -30.33
N LEU A 160 7.41 -1.09 -29.97
CA LEU A 160 7.22 -1.53 -28.59
C LEU A 160 7.97 -2.86 -28.42
N PRO A 161 9.03 -2.93 -27.62
CA PRO A 161 9.80 -4.17 -27.47
C PRO A 161 8.94 -5.28 -26.88
N ASP A 162 9.09 -6.51 -27.37
CA ASP A 162 8.32 -7.68 -26.91
C ASP A 162 8.40 -7.88 -25.39
N VAL A 163 9.59 -7.70 -24.82
CA VAL A 163 9.79 -7.77 -23.36
C VAL A 163 8.90 -6.75 -22.62
N VAL A 164 8.71 -5.55 -23.16
CA VAL A 164 7.86 -4.53 -22.52
C VAL A 164 6.39 -4.91 -22.69
N SER A 165 5.95 -5.36 -23.86
CA SER A 165 4.55 -5.74 -24.08
C SER A 165 4.14 -6.94 -23.21
N GLU A 166 5.01 -7.93 -23.06
CA GLU A 166 4.82 -9.07 -22.17
C GLU A 166 4.71 -8.64 -20.70
N VAL A 167 5.62 -7.79 -20.22
CA VAL A 167 5.57 -7.30 -18.83
C VAL A 167 4.32 -6.45 -18.57
N LEU A 168 3.93 -5.57 -19.50
CA LEU A 168 2.70 -4.79 -19.37
C LEU A 168 1.48 -5.71 -19.20
N GLN A 169 1.39 -6.80 -19.96
CA GLN A 169 0.32 -7.78 -19.82
C GLN A 169 0.38 -8.54 -18.49
N GLN A 170 1.57 -9.02 -18.09
CA GLN A 170 1.76 -9.74 -16.83
C GLN A 170 1.38 -8.90 -15.61
N LEU A 171 1.72 -7.61 -15.63
CA LEU A 171 1.35 -6.66 -14.57
C LEU A 171 -0.13 -6.27 -14.61
N GLY A 172 -0.86 -6.59 -15.69
CA GLY A 172 -2.25 -6.19 -15.89
C GLY A 172 -2.42 -4.70 -16.18
N VAL A 173 -1.42 -4.08 -16.83
CA VAL A 173 -1.47 -2.67 -17.24
C VAL A 173 -2.53 -2.52 -18.34
N ASN A 174 -3.45 -1.57 -18.15
CA ASN A 174 -4.47 -1.25 -19.14
C ASN A 174 -4.48 0.23 -19.55
N ASN A 175 -3.62 1.03 -18.92
CA ASN A 175 -3.46 2.44 -19.25
C ASN A 175 -1.98 2.85 -19.14
N VAL A 176 -1.44 3.46 -20.17
CA VAL A 176 -0.06 3.97 -20.16
C VAL A 176 0.00 5.46 -20.45
N THR A 177 0.93 6.16 -19.81
CA THR A 177 1.34 7.51 -20.23
C THR A 177 2.65 7.37 -21.00
N VAL A 178 2.65 7.75 -22.27
CA VAL A 178 3.83 7.74 -23.15
C VAL A 178 4.45 9.13 -23.13
N ILE A 179 5.71 9.23 -22.72
CA ILE A 179 6.47 10.47 -22.64
C ILE A 179 7.53 10.47 -23.74
N GLY A 180 7.45 11.47 -24.62
CA GLY A 180 8.28 11.57 -25.82
C GLY A 180 7.55 11.18 -27.10
N ASN A 181 8.18 11.48 -28.23
CA ASN A 181 7.62 11.28 -29.55
C ASN A 181 7.84 9.82 -30.01
N VAL A 182 6.74 9.06 -30.20
CA VAL A 182 6.75 7.70 -30.74
C VAL A 182 6.08 7.65 -32.11
N GLN A 183 6.48 6.69 -32.94
CA GLN A 183 5.83 6.37 -34.20
C GLN A 183 4.46 5.72 -33.98
N SER A 184 3.58 5.81 -34.97
CA SER A 184 2.22 5.25 -34.88
C SER A 184 2.19 3.72 -34.71
N GLY A 185 3.26 3.01 -35.09
CA GLY A 185 3.39 1.57 -34.89
C GLY A 185 3.29 1.18 -33.41
N VAL A 186 4.06 1.87 -32.55
CA VAL A 186 4.04 1.69 -31.09
C VAL A 186 2.62 1.86 -30.53
N LEU A 187 1.91 2.89 -30.99
CA LEU A 187 0.55 3.20 -30.55
C LEU A 187 -0.48 2.17 -31.04
N GLY A 188 -0.30 1.68 -32.26
CA GLY A 188 -1.11 0.59 -32.83
C GLY A 188 -0.93 -0.70 -32.03
N GLU A 189 0.30 -1.03 -31.65
CA GLU A 189 0.61 -2.19 -30.81
C GLU A 189 -0.03 -2.09 -29.42
N LEU A 190 0.08 -0.94 -28.74
CA LEU A 190 -0.62 -0.70 -27.48
C LEU A 190 -2.14 -0.89 -27.61
N SER A 191 -2.73 -0.36 -28.69
CA SER A 191 -4.16 -0.53 -28.98
C SER A 191 -4.55 -1.99 -29.18
N ASN A 192 -3.74 -2.75 -29.91
CA ASN A 192 -3.96 -4.18 -30.17
C ASN A 192 -3.88 -5.02 -28.89
N LEU A 193 -3.07 -4.59 -27.92
CA LEU A 193 -2.99 -5.20 -26.58
C LEU A 193 -4.18 -4.80 -25.68
N GLY A 194 -5.07 -3.93 -26.13
CA GLY A 194 -6.19 -3.41 -25.34
C GLY A 194 -5.77 -2.38 -24.29
N ILE A 195 -4.59 -1.77 -24.44
CA ILE A 195 -4.04 -0.79 -23.51
C ILE A 195 -4.39 0.60 -24.02
N SER A 196 -5.10 1.37 -23.19
CA SER A 196 -5.35 2.79 -23.47
C SER A 196 -4.08 3.60 -23.25
N TYR A 197 -3.87 4.65 -24.03
CA TYR A 197 -2.69 5.50 -23.86
C TYR A 197 -3.01 6.99 -23.91
N GLU A 198 -2.21 7.76 -23.19
CA GLU A 198 -2.11 9.22 -23.26
C GLU A 198 -0.66 9.55 -23.64
N GLN A 199 -0.46 10.53 -24.53
CA GLN A 199 0.89 10.96 -24.92
C GLN A 199 1.20 12.33 -24.36
N ILE A 200 2.41 12.50 -23.82
CA ILE A 200 3.04 13.78 -23.52
C ILE A 200 4.16 13.95 -24.54
N THR A 201 3.87 14.74 -25.57
CA THR A 201 4.72 14.97 -26.75
C THR A 201 4.95 16.46 -26.95
N GLY A 202 5.99 16.81 -27.70
CA GLY A 202 6.35 18.21 -27.97
C GLY A 202 7.86 18.40 -27.91
N GLU A 203 8.28 19.66 -27.82
CA GLU A 203 9.66 20.01 -27.53
C GLU A 203 10.01 19.69 -26.07
N ALA A 204 11.29 19.52 -25.75
CA ALA A 204 11.76 19.13 -24.41
C ALA A 204 11.19 20.00 -23.28
N ARG A 205 11.07 21.32 -23.52
CA ARG A 205 10.49 22.28 -22.58
C ARG A 205 9.00 22.05 -22.35
N GLU A 206 8.24 21.76 -23.40
CA GLU A 206 6.79 21.54 -23.31
C GLU A 206 6.49 20.26 -22.54
N ILE A 207 7.26 19.20 -22.82
CA ILE A 207 7.15 17.92 -22.10
C ILE A 207 7.46 18.14 -20.60
N LYS A 208 8.55 18.83 -20.28
CA LYS A 208 8.91 19.18 -18.89
C LYS A 208 7.77 19.92 -18.18
N GLU A 209 7.23 20.97 -18.80
CA GLU A 209 6.16 21.77 -18.21
C GLU A 209 4.87 20.96 -17.98
N GLU A 210 4.50 20.07 -18.91
CA GLU A 210 3.31 19.22 -18.77
C GLU A 210 3.48 18.13 -17.71
N VAL A 211 4.65 17.48 -17.66
CA VAL A 211 4.97 16.48 -16.62
C VAL A 211 4.97 17.13 -15.24
N GLU A 212 5.60 18.28 -15.07
CA GLU A 212 5.62 19.01 -13.80
C GLU A 212 4.20 19.36 -13.31
N LYS A 213 3.32 19.84 -14.20
CA LYS A 213 1.90 20.10 -13.86
C LYS A 213 1.19 18.84 -13.40
N ARG A 214 1.43 17.70 -14.06
CA ARG A 214 0.78 16.43 -13.73
C ARG A 214 1.27 15.87 -12.41
N VAL A 215 2.57 15.92 -12.16
CA VAL A 215 3.20 15.57 -10.87
C VAL A 215 2.62 16.44 -9.77
N GLU A 216 2.54 17.76 -9.97
CA GLU A 216 1.97 18.68 -8.99
C GLU A 216 0.51 18.34 -8.66
N ARG A 217 -0.31 18.10 -9.68
CA ARG A 217 -1.70 17.67 -9.50
C ARG A 217 -1.78 16.40 -8.66
N LYS A 218 -0.94 15.40 -8.95
CA LYS A 218 -0.91 14.12 -8.21
C LYS A 218 -0.48 14.28 -6.76
N ILE A 219 0.53 15.11 -6.51
CA ILE A 219 0.99 15.43 -5.16
C ILE A 219 -0.12 16.16 -4.39
N LYS A 220 -0.80 17.14 -4.99
CA LYS A 220 -1.93 17.87 -4.37
C LYS A 220 -3.09 16.93 -4.04
N GLU A 221 -3.47 16.06 -4.97
CA GLU A 221 -4.53 15.06 -4.78
C GLU A 221 -4.23 14.11 -3.61
N ARG A 222 -2.96 13.72 -3.42
CA ARG A 222 -2.54 12.71 -2.44
C ARG A 222 -2.17 13.28 -1.08
N TRP A 223 -1.54 14.45 -1.04
CA TRP A 223 -0.87 15.01 0.14
C TRP A 223 -1.29 16.44 0.49
N GLY A 224 -2.07 17.11 -0.36
CA GLY A 224 -2.45 18.51 -0.21
C GLY A 224 -1.39 19.50 -0.70
N GLU A 225 -1.63 20.79 -0.48
CA GLU A 225 -0.79 21.86 -1.04
C GLU A 225 0.44 22.21 -0.20
N ASN A 226 0.45 21.88 1.10
CA ASN A 226 1.49 22.30 2.03
C ASN A 226 2.60 21.24 2.20
N VAL A 227 3.25 20.90 1.10
CA VAL A 227 4.32 19.88 1.02
C VAL A 227 5.71 20.52 0.96
N PRO A 228 6.79 19.83 1.37
CA PRO A 228 8.15 20.34 1.19
C PRO A 228 8.46 20.56 -0.29
N LEU A 229 9.18 21.62 -0.62
CA LEU A 229 9.70 21.90 -1.95
C LEU A 229 11.22 21.77 -1.93
N VAL A 230 11.76 20.99 -2.87
CA VAL A 230 13.20 20.78 -3.03
C VAL A 230 13.60 21.20 -4.44
N ILE A 231 14.51 22.15 -4.54
CA ILE A 231 15.12 22.59 -5.78
C ILE A 231 16.49 21.92 -5.88
N ILE A 232 16.76 21.31 -7.02
CA ILE A 232 18.01 20.58 -7.27
C ILE A 232 18.73 21.24 -8.44
N ALA A 233 19.86 21.87 -8.11
CA ALA A 233 20.84 22.40 -9.04
C ALA A 233 21.62 21.24 -9.65
N VAL A 234 21.30 20.90 -10.88
CA VAL A 234 21.87 19.76 -11.59
C VAL A 234 23.17 20.19 -12.27
N GLY A 235 24.28 19.52 -11.98
CA GLY A 235 25.53 19.65 -12.73
C GLY A 235 25.67 18.58 -13.81
N ASN A 236 25.20 17.36 -13.54
CA ASN A 236 25.10 16.26 -14.49
C ASN A 236 23.96 15.30 -14.09
N TRP A 237 23.68 14.28 -14.92
CA TRP A 237 22.61 13.32 -14.64
C TRP A 237 22.78 12.58 -13.30
N THR A 238 24.02 12.35 -12.83
CA THR A 238 24.27 11.65 -11.55
C THR A 238 23.78 12.46 -10.35
N ASP A 239 23.67 13.79 -10.47
CA ASP A 239 23.11 14.64 -9.43
C ASP A 239 21.61 14.38 -9.20
N HIS A 240 20.88 13.87 -10.21
CA HIS A 240 19.48 13.42 -10.04
C HIS A 240 19.35 12.14 -9.25
N VAL A 241 20.38 11.29 -9.28
CA VAL A 241 20.40 10.01 -8.58
C VAL A 241 20.80 10.25 -7.13
N LYS A 242 21.74 11.19 -6.91
CA LYS A 242 22.15 11.67 -5.59
C LYS A 242 21.13 12.59 -4.93
N ALA A 243 20.13 13.04 -5.69
CA ALA A 243 19.00 13.80 -5.17
C ALA A 243 18.25 12.99 -4.11
N PRO A 244 17.84 13.60 -2.99
CA PRO A 244 16.98 12.92 -2.05
C PRO A 244 15.67 12.48 -2.70
N ALA A 245 15.26 11.24 -2.46
CA ALA A 245 13.85 10.89 -2.57
C ALA A 245 13.06 11.76 -1.57
N VAL A 246 12.04 12.47 -2.06
CA VAL A 246 11.18 13.34 -1.25
C VAL A 246 9.76 12.75 -1.26
N PRO A 247 9.42 11.76 -0.42
CA PRO A 247 8.25 10.89 -0.65
C PRO A 247 6.89 11.58 -0.42
N ARG A 248 6.90 12.87 -0.07
CA ARG A 248 5.74 13.76 0.01
C ARG A 248 6.08 15.19 -0.38
N GLY A 249 7.17 15.41 -1.12
CA GLY A 249 7.59 16.74 -1.52
C GLY A 249 7.61 16.90 -3.02
N ARG A 250 7.69 18.15 -3.44
CA ARG A 250 7.86 18.51 -4.85
C ARG A 250 9.34 18.68 -5.13
N VAL A 251 9.78 18.21 -6.28
CA VAL A 251 11.14 18.38 -6.77
C VAL A 251 11.11 19.28 -8.00
N ILE A 252 11.97 20.30 -8.04
CA ILE A 252 12.21 21.12 -9.23
C ILE A 252 13.67 20.94 -9.63
N LEU A 253 13.88 20.57 -10.89
CA LEU A 253 15.21 20.32 -11.45
C LEU A 253 15.65 21.55 -12.25
N VAL A 254 16.84 22.06 -11.95
CA VAL A 254 17.42 23.28 -12.54
C VAL A 254 18.80 22.95 -13.09
N TRP A 255 18.96 22.98 -14.41
CA TRP A 255 20.19 22.56 -15.09
C TRP A 255 21.15 23.71 -15.33
N SER A 256 20.61 24.91 -15.45
CA SER A 256 21.38 26.09 -15.85
C SER A 256 20.82 27.37 -15.26
N ALA A 257 21.64 28.42 -15.29
CA ALA A 257 21.31 29.70 -14.67
C ALA A 257 20.15 30.44 -15.36
N ASP A 258 19.89 30.18 -16.64
CA ASP A 258 18.78 30.77 -17.39
C ASP A 258 17.40 30.26 -16.94
N GLU A 259 17.34 29.14 -16.23
CA GLU A 259 16.09 28.63 -15.65
C GLU A 259 15.71 29.33 -14.33
N ILE A 260 16.65 30.05 -13.68
CA ILE A 260 16.48 30.58 -12.32
C ILE A 260 15.27 31.51 -12.22
N ASP A 261 15.10 32.44 -13.17
CA ASP A 261 13.98 33.39 -13.14
C ASP A 261 12.62 32.67 -13.19
N SER A 262 12.52 31.64 -14.03
CA SER A 262 11.32 30.80 -14.14
C SER A 262 11.04 30.06 -12.82
N VAL A 263 12.09 29.51 -12.20
CA VAL A 263 12.00 28.81 -10.91
C VAL A 263 11.53 29.76 -9.81
N VAL A 264 12.10 30.96 -9.72
CA VAL A 264 11.69 31.98 -8.75
C VAL A 264 10.20 32.31 -8.90
N GLN A 265 9.71 32.52 -10.13
CA GLN A 265 8.27 32.76 -10.36
C GLN A 265 7.39 31.56 -9.96
N LYS A 266 7.83 30.33 -10.22
CA LYS A 266 7.12 29.12 -9.78
C LYS A 266 7.03 29.05 -8.26
N VAL A 267 8.13 29.36 -7.55
CA VAL A 267 8.17 29.33 -6.09
C VAL A 267 7.25 30.40 -5.49
N LYS A 268 7.26 31.64 -6.03
CA LYS A 268 6.37 32.73 -5.57
C LYS A 268 4.89 32.38 -5.66
N ASN A 269 4.50 31.62 -6.68
CA ASN A 269 3.10 31.25 -6.93
C ASN A 269 2.67 29.95 -6.24
N ALA A 270 3.55 29.33 -5.45
CA ALA A 270 3.33 28.02 -4.90
C ALA A 270 3.30 28.01 -3.37
N THR A 271 2.36 27.25 -2.80
CA THR A 271 2.36 26.94 -1.36
C THR A 271 3.34 25.79 -1.09
N TYR A 272 4.11 25.88 -0.01
CA TYR A 272 5.00 24.83 0.47
C TYR A 272 5.27 24.97 1.96
N SER A 273 5.66 23.88 2.62
CA SER A 273 5.94 23.90 4.07
C SER A 273 7.37 24.27 4.40
N ARG A 274 8.32 23.95 3.51
CA ARG A 274 9.76 24.23 3.59
C ARG A 274 10.37 24.27 2.19
N LEU A 275 11.47 24.99 2.04
CA LEU A 275 12.20 25.13 0.79
C LEU A 275 13.67 24.78 0.96
N PHE A 276 14.13 23.78 0.19
CA PHE A 276 15.52 23.35 0.18
C PHE A 276 16.13 23.59 -1.20
N VAL A 277 17.39 24.04 -1.24
CA VAL A 277 18.17 24.15 -2.48
C VAL A 277 19.42 23.28 -2.35
N LEU A 278 19.55 22.28 -3.22
CA LEU A 278 20.60 21.25 -3.17
C LEU A 278 21.29 21.16 -4.53
N GLY A 279 22.46 20.52 -4.61
CA GLY A 279 23.08 20.16 -5.89
C GLY A 279 24.41 20.84 -6.12
N LYS A 280 24.73 21.12 -7.39
CA LYS A 280 25.97 21.77 -7.82
C LYS A 280 26.18 23.08 -7.03
N PRO A 281 27.28 23.23 -6.27
CA PRO A 281 27.42 24.32 -5.29
C PRO A 281 27.16 25.71 -5.85
N ASP A 282 27.77 26.04 -6.99
CA ASP A 282 27.68 27.38 -7.59
C ASP A 282 26.27 27.71 -8.07
N LEU A 283 25.61 26.74 -8.73
CA LEU A 283 24.25 26.92 -9.23
C LEU A 283 23.23 26.92 -8.09
N ALA A 284 23.41 26.07 -7.08
CA ALA A 284 22.60 26.07 -5.87
C ALA A 284 22.68 27.42 -5.13
N ARG A 285 23.88 28.02 -5.06
CA ARG A 285 24.08 29.35 -4.48
C ARG A 285 23.36 30.43 -5.30
N GLN A 286 23.50 30.42 -6.63
CA GLN A 286 22.81 31.37 -7.50
C GLN A 286 21.27 31.30 -7.37
N ILE A 287 20.72 30.09 -7.31
CA ILE A 287 19.28 29.87 -7.08
C ILE A 287 18.86 30.45 -5.73
N ALA A 288 19.61 30.15 -4.66
CA ALA A 288 19.29 30.63 -3.33
C ALA A 288 19.35 32.15 -3.23
N ASP A 289 20.41 32.77 -3.76
CA ASP A 289 20.57 34.23 -3.74
C ASP A 289 19.45 34.92 -4.54
N ALA A 290 19.00 34.34 -5.66
CA ALA A 290 17.87 34.86 -6.45
C ALA A 290 16.52 34.75 -5.71
N LEU A 291 16.30 33.66 -4.96
CA LEU A 291 15.11 33.50 -4.12
C LEU A 291 15.12 34.48 -2.94
N GLU A 292 16.25 34.61 -2.25
CA GLU A 292 16.43 35.54 -1.13
C GLU A 292 16.25 37.01 -1.56
N ALA A 293 16.70 37.38 -2.76
CA ALA A 293 16.49 38.71 -3.33
C ALA A 293 15.00 39.07 -3.50
N GLU A 294 14.14 38.08 -3.71
CA GLU A 294 12.68 38.22 -3.80
C GLU A 294 11.98 38.05 -2.44
N GLY A 295 12.74 37.95 -1.34
CA GLY A 295 12.22 37.79 0.02
C GLY A 295 11.76 36.37 0.36
N ILE A 296 12.17 35.37 -0.41
CA ILE A 296 11.86 33.96 -0.16
C ILE A 296 12.95 33.36 0.74
N GLU A 297 12.56 32.91 1.94
CA GLU A 297 13.47 32.22 2.85
C GLU A 297 13.76 30.79 2.36
N VAL A 298 15.05 30.45 2.27
CA VAL A 298 15.53 29.11 1.93
C VAL A 298 16.02 28.43 3.21
N ASP A 299 15.37 27.33 3.62
CA ASP A 299 15.71 26.62 4.87
C ASP A 299 17.15 26.08 4.85
N HIS A 300 17.65 25.72 3.66
CA HIS A 300 19.00 25.18 3.51
C HIS A 300 19.55 25.26 2.09
N VAL A 301 20.86 25.53 1.98
CA VAL A 301 21.64 25.48 0.75
C VAL A 301 22.83 24.56 0.95
N THR A 302 23.01 23.54 0.08
CA THR A 302 24.21 22.67 0.12
C THR A 302 24.73 22.36 -1.26
N GLY A 303 26.07 22.34 -1.36
CA GLY A 303 26.81 21.82 -2.51
C GLY A 303 26.93 20.30 -2.55
N ILE A 304 26.50 19.59 -1.49
CA ILE A 304 26.58 18.13 -1.38
C ILE A 304 25.17 17.59 -1.06
N PRO A 305 24.44 17.06 -2.07
CA PRO A 305 23.07 16.55 -1.92
C PRO A 305 22.92 15.48 -0.83
N ALA A 306 23.90 14.58 -0.69
CA ALA A 306 23.81 13.37 0.12
C ALA A 306 23.57 13.64 1.63
N ARG A 307 24.17 14.69 2.22
CA ARG A 307 24.03 14.94 3.67
C ARG A 307 22.63 15.40 4.07
N ILE A 308 22.01 16.24 3.25
CA ILE A 308 20.64 16.73 3.51
C ILE A 308 19.62 15.69 3.09
N ALA A 309 19.90 14.96 2.00
CA ALA A 309 19.09 13.82 1.63
C ALA A 309 18.92 12.84 2.79
N ARG A 310 20.03 12.52 3.47
CA ARG A 310 20.04 11.70 4.68
C ARG A 310 19.18 12.28 5.79
N GLU A 311 19.28 13.58 6.07
CA GLU A 311 18.50 14.21 7.15
C GLU A 311 16.99 14.27 6.84
N ILE A 312 16.62 14.61 5.61
CA ILE A 312 15.22 14.64 5.15
C ILE A 312 14.63 13.23 5.20
N GLN A 313 15.32 12.24 4.62
CA GLN A 313 14.87 10.84 4.63
C GLN A 313 14.78 10.29 6.07
N ARG A 314 15.75 10.59 6.93
CA ARG A 314 15.73 10.17 8.35
C ARG A 314 14.49 10.68 9.08
N ARG A 315 14.20 11.99 8.98
CA ARG A 315 13.02 12.60 9.62
C ARG A 315 11.72 12.09 9.04
N PHE A 316 11.67 11.92 7.72
CA PHE A 316 10.49 11.40 7.03
C PHE A 316 10.19 9.95 7.45
N ARG A 317 11.22 9.09 7.53
CA ARG A 317 11.12 7.72 8.05
C ARG A 317 10.58 7.70 9.48
N GLN A 318 11.04 8.61 10.34
CA GLN A 318 10.56 8.71 11.71
C GLN A 318 9.04 9.02 11.75
N HIS A 319 8.58 10.01 10.97
CA HIS A 319 7.16 10.33 10.89
C HIS A 319 6.31 9.21 10.26
N LEU A 320 6.85 8.45 9.31
CA LEU A 320 6.18 7.28 8.77
C LEU A 320 5.98 6.19 9.82
N LYS A 321 7.01 5.88 10.61
CA LYS A 321 6.91 4.92 11.73
C LYS A 321 5.85 5.33 12.74
N GLU A 322 5.79 6.63 13.08
CA GLU A 322 4.76 7.18 13.97
C GLU A 322 3.35 7.06 13.37
N ALA A 323 3.20 7.31 12.08
CA ALA A 323 1.92 7.16 11.38
C ALA A 323 1.46 5.70 11.28
N GLU A 324 2.40 4.77 11.07
CA GLU A 324 2.14 3.32 10.98
C GLU A 324 1.73 2.72 12.33
N GLY A 325 2.38 3.14 13.43
CA GLY A 325 1.96 2.76 14.79
C GLY A 325 0.52 3.18 15.06
N ASN A 326 0.16 4.42 14.69
CA ASN A 326 -1.19 4.93 14.82
C ASN A 326 -2.21 4.20 13.91
N TRP A 327 -1.78 3.80 12.71
CA TRP A 327 -2.61 3.06 11.76
C TRP A 327 -2.85 1.61 12.18
N THR A 328 -1.83 0.92 12.67
CA THR A 328 -1.91 -0.46 13.16
C THR A 328 -2.92 -0.56 14.30
N ILE A 329 -2.88 0.40 15.22
CA ILE A 329 -3.85 0.54 16.32
C ILE A 329 -5.27 0.76 15.76
N ARG A 330 -5.45 1.70 14.81
CA ARG A 330 -6.76 1.94 14.17
C ARG A 330 -7.28 0.71 13.42
N LEU A 331 -6.41 -0.03 12.75
CA LEU A 331 -6.79 -1.23 12.01
C LEU A 331 -7.25 -2.33 12.94
N GLN A 332 -6.55 -2.53 14.07
CA GLN A 332 -6.99 -3.46 15.12
C GLN A 332 -8.37 -3.07 15.66
N GLN A 333 -8.59 -1.79 15.96
CA GLN A 333 -9.90 -1.28 16.42
C GLN A 333 -11.01 -1.46 15.38
N VAL A 334 -10.71 -1.31 14.08
CA VAL A 334 -11.69 -1.56 13.01
C VAL A 334 -11.99 -3.05 12.88
N LYS A 335 -10.97 -3.93 12.89
CA LYS A 335 -11.14 -5.39 12.88
C LYS A 335 -11.96 -5.86 14.09
N GLN A 336 -11.73 -5.28 15.27
CA GLN A 336 -12.50 -5.57 16.47
C GLN A 336 -13.97 -5.12 16.34
N ARG A 337 -14.23 -3.88 15.90
CA ARG A 337 -15.60 -3.38 15.67
C ARG A 337 -16.36 -4.20 14.63
N ILE A 338 -15.67 -4.69 13.60
CA ILE A 338 -16.24 -5.58 12.59
C ILE A 338 -16.61 -6.92 13.24
N ARG A 339 -15.72 -7.52 14.05
CA ARG A 339 -16.00 -8.75 14.81
C ARG A 339 -17.21 -8.61 15.74
N GLU A 340 -17.25 -7.57 16.57
CA GLU A 340 -18.39 -7.31 17.47
C GLU A 340 -19.71 -7.11 16.72
N ARG A 341 -19.66 -6.49 15.52
CA ARG A 341 -20.84 -6.37 14.66
C ARG A 341 -21.25 -7.72 14.06
N TRP A 342 -20.30 -8.58 13.72
CA TRP A 342 -20.56 -9.93 13.26
C TRP A 342 -21.17 -10.80 14.34
N ASP A 343 -20.66 -10.76 15.56
CA ASP A 343 -21.20 -11.54 16.68
C ASP A 343 -22.67 -11.18 16.94
N ARG A 344 -23.01 -9.89 16.94
CA ARG A 344 -24.42 -9.42 17.04
C ARG A 344 -25.31 -9.94 15.92
N ILE A 345 -24.78 -10.03 14.70
CA ILE A 345 -25.52 -10.57 13.55
C ILE A 345 -25.75 -12.07 13.75
N VAL A 346 -24.71 -12.81 14.13
CA VAL A 346 -24.77 -14.26 14.39
C VAL A 346 -25.77 -14.59 15.49
N ASP A 347 -25.75 -13.85 16.60
CA ASP A 347 -26.70 -14.02 17.71
C ASP A 347 -28.14 -13.83 17.24
N ARG A 348 -28.38 -12.82 16.39
CA ARG A 348 -29.70 -12.56 15.81
C ARG A 348 -30.15 -13.69 14.88
N CYS A 349 -29.24 -14.27 14.12
CA CYS A 349 -29.51 -15.43 13.26
C CYS A 349 -29.85 -16.66 14.08
N ASN A 350 -29.08 -16.96 15.12
CA ASN A 350 -29.32 -18.07 16.03
C ASN A 350 -30.69 -17.95 16.69
N LEU A 351 -31.04 -16.76 17.20
CA LEU A 351 -32.36 -16.51 17.77
C LEU A 351 -33.48 -16.76 16.74
N THR A 352 -33.31 -16.30 15.51
CA THR A 352 -34.30 -16.47 14.44
C THR A 352 -34.50 -17.95 14.10
N ILE A 353 -33.40 -18.72 14.00
CA ILE A 353 -33.44 -20.18 13.78
C ILE A 353 -34.14 -20.88 14.94
N HIS A 354 -33.85 -20.51 16.19
CA HIS A 354 -34.54 -21.06 17.35
C HIS A 354 -36.04 -20.78 17.31
N GLN A 355 -36.45 -19.58 16.90
CA GLN A 355 -37.87 -19.24 16.79
C GLN A 355 -38.57 -20.04 15.69
N PHE A 356 -37.90 -20.34 14.57
CA PHE A 356 -38.46 -21.25 13.57
C PHE A 356 -38.71 -22.65 14.13
N ARG A 357 -37.84 -23.19 14.98
CA ARG A 357 -38.07 -24.48 15.66
C ARG A 357 -39.29 -24.44 16.59
N ALA A 358 -39.58 -23.29 17.20
CA ALA A 358 -40.78 -23.11 18.00
C ALA A 358 -42.05 -23.10 17.12
N LEU A 359 -42.02 -22.38 16.00
CA LEU A 359 -43.12 -22.37 15.01
C LEU A 359 -43.39 -23.77 14.45
N GLU A 360 -42.33 -24.52 14.15
CA GLU A 360 -42.42 -25.89 13.67
C GLU A 360 -43.09 -26.83 14.69
N ARG A 361 -42.75 -26.72 15.97
CA ARG A 361 -43.41 -27.48 17.05
C ARG A 361 -44.88 -27.12 17.22
N ALA A 362 -45.26 -25.88 16.91
CA ALA A 362 -46.65 -25.43 16.87
C ALA A 362 -47.40 -25.88 15.59
N GLY A 363 -46.80 -26.72 14.74
CA GLY A 363 -47.42 -27.22 13.51
C GLY A 363 -47.46 -26.20 12.37
N ILE A 364 -46.74 -25.09 12.48
CA ILE A 364 -46.70 -24.05 11.45
C ILE A 364 -45.60 -24.39 10.43
N PRO A 365 -45.88 -24.37 9.11
CA PRO A 365 -44.89 -24.66 8.09
C PRO A 365 -43.70 -23.69 8.14
N VAL A 366 -42.48 -24.23 8.10
CA VAL A 366 -41.21 -23.46 8.14
C VAL A 366 -40.30 -23.80 6.95
N PRO A 367 -39.47 -22.84 6.49
CA PRO A 367 -38.55 -23.03 5.36
C PRO A 367 -37.29 -23.81 5.77
N ARG A 368 -37.40 -25.14 5.86
CA ARG A 368 -36.32 -26.02 6.37
C ARG A 368 -35.03 -25.96 5.54
N ALA A 369 -35.15 -25.90 4.20
CA ALA A 369 -34.00 -25.85 3.30
C ALA A 369 -33.17 -24.58 3.53
N GLU A 370 -33.84 -23.41 3.58
CA GLU A 370 -33.19 -22.13 3.82
C GLU A 370 -32.52 -22.05 5.20
N ILE A 371 -33.13 -22.66 6.23
CA ILE A 371 -32.53 -22.75 7.56
C ILE A 371 -31.25 -23.59 7.51
N SER A 372 -31.30 -24.78 6.89
CA SER A 372 -30.16 -25.69 6.78
C SER A 372 -28.98 -25.06 6.02
N GLU A 373 -29.25 -24.44 4.87
CA GLU A 373 -28.24 -23.79 4.05
C GLU A 373 -27.61 -22.58 4.76
N THR A 374 -28.39 -21.85 5.57
CA THR A 374 -27.87 -20.74 6.37
C THR A 374 -26.89 -21.23 7.45
N ILE A 375 -27.22 -22.33 8.13
CA ILE A 375 -26.37 -22.95 9.15
C ILE A 375 -25.09 -23.50 8.53
N GLN A 376 -25.20 -24.13 7.36
CA GLN A 376 -24.06 -24.68 6.63
C GLN A 376 -23.08 -23.58 6.18
N ALA A 377 -23.59 -22.50 5.55
CA ALA A 377 -22.76 -21.37 5.15
C ALA A 377 -22.01 -20.75 6.34
N TYR A 378 -22.62 -20.73 7.52
CA TYR A 378 -21.97 -20.26 8.75
C TYR A 378 -20.85 -21.20 9.21
N ARG A 379 -21.08 -22.52 9.25
CA ARG A 379 -20.09 -23.53 9.65
C ARG A 379 -18.87 -23.58 8.73
N GLU A 380 -19.07 -23.32 7.44
CA GLU A 380 -18.01 -23.29 6.42
C GLU A 380 -17.22 -21.97 6.43
N GLY A 381 -17.49 -21.05 7.35
CA GLY A 381 -16.81 -19.75 7.42
C GLY A 381 -17.20 -18.77 6.31
N LYS A 382 -18.25 -19.04 5.54
CA LYS A 382 -18.78 -18.15 4.48
C LYS A 382 -19.67 -17.06 5.08
N TYR A 383 -19.10 -16.22 5.95
CA TYR A 383 -19.85 -15.30 6.81
C TYR A 383 -20.74 -14.30 6.04
N TRP A 384 -20.28 -13.78 4.90
CA TRP A 384 -21.07 -12.86 4.08
C TRP A 384 -22.29 -13.53 3.43
N GLU A 385 -22.13 -14.78 3.01
CA GLU A 385 -23.23 -15.57 2.47
C GLU A 385 -24.24 -15.94 3.58
N ALA A 386 -23.72 -16.39 4.73
CA ALA A 386 -24.53 -16.68 5.92
C ALA A 386 -25.35 -15.46 6.36
N PHE A 387 -24.76 -14.25 6.32
CA PHE A 387 -25.45 -13.00 6.63
C PHE A 387 -26.64 -12.72 5.71
N LYS A 388 -26.43 -12.78 4.39
CA LYS A 388 -27.50 -12.55 3.41
C LYS A 388 -28.65 -13.54 3.58
N ARG A 389 -28.31 -14.82 3.81
CA ARG A 389 -29.28 -15.89 4.03
C ARG A 389 -30.03 -15.68 5.35
N CYS A 390 -29.36 -15.22 6.40
CA CYS A 390 -29.98 -14.89 7.66
C CYS A 390 -30.95 -13.70 7.60
N GLU A 391 -30.63 -12.61 6.90
CA GLU A 391 -31.57 -11.51 6.66
C GLU A 391 -32.83 -12.03 5.94
N LYS A 392 -32.65 -12.90 4.93
CA LYS A 392 -33.77 -13.57 4.24
C LYS A 392 -34.63 -14.39 5.21
N LEU A 393 -34.02 -15.13 6.14
CA LEU A 393 -34.73 -15.88 7.19
C LEU A 393 -35.52 -14.96 8.13
N ILE A 394 -34.96 -13.83 8.57
CA ILE A 394 -35.65 -12.85 9.42
C ILE A 394 -36.90 -12.32 8.71
N HIS A 395 -36.80 -12.02 7.42
CA HIS A 395 -37.94 -11.57 6.62
C HIS A 395 -39.00 -12.67 6.44
N LEU A 396 -38.59 -13.90 6.15
CA LEU A 396 -39.49 -15.05 6.04
C LEU A 396 -40.24 -15.30 7.34
N LYS A 397 -39.54 -15.21 8.48
CA LYS A 397 -40.13 -15.35 9.80
C LYS A 397 -41.25 -14.34 10.02
N ARG A 398 -40.95 -13.04 9.80
CA ARG A 398 -41.93 -11.96 9.95
C ARG A 398 -43.16 -12.18 9.07
N ARG A 399 -42.96 -12.69 7.85
CA ARG A 399 -44.05 -12.98 6.92
C ARG A 399 -44.93 -14.15 7.40
N ILE A 400 -44.31 -15.20 7.94
CA ILE A 400 -45.02 -16.35 8.54
C ILE A 400 -45.79 -15.89 9.78
N GLU A 401 -45.15 -15.17 10.70
CA GLU A 401 -45.80 -14.60 11.89
C GLU A 401 -46.99 -13.71 11.53
N TRP A 402 -46.88 -12.92 10.45
CA TRP A 402 -47.99 -12.11 9.95
C TRP A 402 -49.12 -12.96 9.38
N LYS A 403 -48.81 -13.93 8.51
CA LYS A 403 -49.80 -14.78 7.86
C LYS A 403 -50.58 -15.65 8.85
N PHE A 404 -49.91 -16.11 9.90
CA PHE A 404 -50.48 -16.98 10.93
C PHE A 404 -50.77 -16.23 12.24
N ARG A 405 -50.85 -14.89 12.20
CA ARG A 405 -51.03 -14.05 13.40
C ARG A 405 -52.28 -14.39 14.22
N HIS A 406 -53.32 -14.91 13.57
CA HIS A 406 -54.57 -15.34 14.22
C HIS A 406 -54.43 -16.68 14.95
N LEU A 407 -53.43 -17.50 14.60
CA LEU A 407 -53.09 -18.75 15.29
C LEU A 407 -51.97 -18.57 16.33
N LEU A 408 -51.26 -17.43 16.26
CA LEU A 408 -50.12 -17.10 17.10
C LEU A 408 -50.52 -16.03 18.13
N THR A 409 -50.89 -16.42 19.35
CA THR A 409 -50.89 -15.45 20.45
C THR A 409 -49.45 -15.08 20.78
N ARG A 410 -49.18 -13.78 20.98
CA ARG A 410 -47.85 -13.24 21.32
C ARG A 410 -47.25 -13.91 22.57
N ASP A 411 -48.10 -14.45 23.44
CA ASP A 411 -47.73 -15.15 24.67
C ASP A 411 -47.23 -16.58 24.42
N LEU A 412 -47.87 -17.38 23.56
CA LEU A 412 -47.42 -18.75 23.21
C LEU A 412 -45.97 -18.80 22.67
N VAL A 413 -45.60 -17.87 21.77
CA VAL A 413 -44.25 -17.84 21.19
C VAL A 413 -43.21 -17.37 22.22
N ASN A 414 -43.58 -16.42 23.09
CA ASN A 414 -42.68 -15.93 24.13
C ASN A 414 -42.53 -16.92 25.28
N GLU A 415 -43.59 -17.65 25.63
CA GLU A 415 -43.60 -18.68 26.67
C GLU A 415 -42.77 -19.90 26.29
N GLU A 416 -42.78 -20.30 25.01
CA GLU A 416 -41.95 -21.41 24.52
C GLU A 416 -40.46 -21.02 24.41
N VAL A 417 -40.18 -19.74 24.12
CA VAL A 417 -38.83 -19.16 24.19
C VAL A 417 -38.36 -19.11 25.65
N ARG A 418 -39.26 -18.75 26.57
CA ARG A 418 -39.00 -18.66 28.02
C ARG A 418 -38.74 -20.04 28.64
N LYS A 419 -39.51 -21.07 28.28
CA LYS A 419 -39.28 -22.49 28.65
C LYS A 419 -37.92 -23.02 28.21
N SER A 420 -37.39 -22.59 27.07
CA SER A 420 -36.02 -22.98 26.65
C SER A 420 -34.89 -22.34 27.47
N THR A 421 -35.23 -21.37 28.34
CA THR A 421 -34.36 -20.70 29.31
C THR A 421 -34.60 -21.14 30.76
N GLU A 422 -35.60 -21.98 31.03
CA GLU A 422 -35.97 -22.45 32.37
C GLU A 422 -35.09 -23.57 32.94
N ASP A 423 -34.11 -24.09 32.19
CA ASP A 423 -33.24 -25.19 32.64
C ASP A 423 -31.99 -24.72 33.42
N ILE A 424 -31.83 -23.41 33.64
CA ILE A 424 -30.66 -22.88 34.36
C ILE A 424 -30.72 -23.21 35.87
N PRO A 425 -31.85 -23.04 36.59
CA PRO A 425 -31.94 -23.39 38.01
C PRO A 425 -31.71 -24.88 38.29
N SER A 426 -32.30 -25.77 37.47
CA SER A 426 -32.15 -27.23 37.59
C SER A 426 -30.71 -27.68 37.36
N SER A 427 -30.04 -27.15 36.33
CA SER A 427 -28.63 -27.45 36.05
C SER A 427 -27.69 -26.91 37.14
N ILE A 428 -27.94 -25.72 37.69
CA ILE A 428 -27.19 -25.22 38.86
C ILE A 428 -27.34 -26.17 40.04
N GLN A 429 -28.55 -26.64 40.33
CA GLN A 429 -28.82 -27.56 41.43
C GLN A 429 -28.13 -28.92 41.24
N GLN A 430 -28.09 -29.44 40.00
CA GLN A 430 -27.38 -30.68 39.67
C GLN A 430 -25.86 -30.54 39.84
N LEU A 431 -25.26 -29.43 39.40
CA LEU A 431 -23.84 -29.16 39.60
C LEU A 431 -23.51 -28.95 41.09
N GLN A 432 -24.41 -28.35 41.87
CA GLN A 432 -24.24 -28.19 43.31
C GLN A 432 -24.25 -29.52 44.08
N ALA A 433 -24.92 -30.54 43.55
CA ALA A 433 -25.01 -31.87 44.14
C ALA A 433 -23.78 -32.76 43.89
N LEU A 434 -22.78 -32.29 43.12
CA LEU A 434 -21.56 -33.07 42.86
C LEU A 434 -20.70 -33.23 44.15
N PRO A 435 -20.20 -34.45 44.44
CA PRO A 435 -19.56 -34.79 45.72
C PRO A 435 -18.20 -34.12 45.93
N THR A 436 -17.46 -33.84 44.85
CA THR A 436 -16.16 -33.14 44.89
C THR A 436 -16.12 -32.09 43.79
N ARG A 437 -15.78 -30.85 44.16
CA ARG A 437 -15.74 -29.69 43.24
C ARG A 437 -14.49 -28.87 43.48
N SER A 438 -13.81 -28.47 42.40
CA SER A 438 -12.71 -27.50 42.46
C SER A 438 -13.22 -26.11 42.86
N GLU A 439 -12.33 -25.26 43.39
CA GLU A 439 -12.70 -23.90 43.78
C GLU A 439 -13.15 -23.04 42.59
N ALA A 440 -12.58 -23.29 41.41
CA ALA A 440 -12.99 -22.66 40.16
C ALA A 440 -14.41 -23.08 39.74
N CYS A 441 -14.75 -24.37 39.86
CA CYS A 441 -16.10 -24.89 39.61
C CYS A 441 -17.12 -24.25 40.57
N ARG A 442 -16.80 -24.14 41.87
CA ARG A 442 -17.69 -23.47 42.85
C ARG A 442 -17.95 -22.00 42.50
N THR A 443 -16.87 -21.27 42.21
CA THR A 443 -16.95 -19.84 41.85
C THR A 443 -17.78 -19.62 40.58
N ALA A 444 -17.63 -20.49 39.58
CA ALA A 444 -18.40 -20.42 38.34
C ALA A 444 -19.90 -20.71 38.55
N ILE A 445 -20.24 -21.70 39.38
CA ILE A 445 -21.63 -21.99 39.77
C ILE A 445 -22.26 -20.78 40.49
N GLU A 446 -21.56 -20.17 41.45
CA GLU A 446 -22.03 -19.00 42.19
C GLU A 446 -22.23 -17.78 41.28
N ALA A 447 -21.32 -17.57 40.32
CA ALA A 447 -21.45 -16.52 39.31
C ALA A 447 -22.70 -16.74 38.43
N ALA A 448 -22.95 -17.96 37.98
CA ALA A 448 -24.15 -18.31 37.21
C ALA A 448 -25.43 -18.06 38.03
N GLN A 449 -25.45 -18.44 39.30
CA GLN A 449 -26.59 -18.27 40.20
C GLN A 449 -26.85 -16.78 40.51
N ARG A 450 -25.79 -16.00 40.74
CA ARG A 450 -25.89 -14.54 40.95
C ARG A 450 -26.45 -13.83 39.72
N LEU A 451 -25.93 -14.13 38.53
CA LEU A 451 -26.40 -13.54 37.27
C LEU A 451 -27.86 -13.89 36.99
N LEU A 452 -28.27 -15.12 37.33
CA LEU A 452 -29.66 -15.55 37.21
C LEU A 452 -30.58 -14.77 38.15
N SER A 453 -30.19 -14.58 39.43
CA SER A 453 -30.96 -13.79 40.40
C SER A 453 -31.12 -12.31 40.01
N GLN A 454 -30.18 -11.78 39.22
CA GLN A 454 -30.23 -10.42 38.66
C GLN A 454 -31.04 -10.33 37.35
N GLY A 455 -31.68 -11.41 36.90
CA GLY A 455 -32.44 -11.45 35.65
C GLY A 455 -31.58 -11.42 34.37
N ARG A 456 -30.26 -11.63 34.48
CA ARG A 456 -29.32 -11.59 33.33
C ARG A 456 -29.19 -12.97 32.68
N ILE A 457 -30.30 -13.45 32.10
CA ILE A 457 -30.48 -14.84 31.62
C ILE A 457 -29.40 -15.33 30.64
N PHE A 458 -29.00 -14.50 29.67
CA PHE A 458 -27.98 -14.89 28.68
C PHE A 458 -26.60 -15.11 29.30
N LEU A 459 -26.19 -14.22 30.21
CA LEU A 459 -24.90 -14.29 30.88
C LEU A 459 -24.87 -15.41 31.92
N ALA A 460 -26.00 -15.64 32.62
CA ALA A 460 -26.16 -16.78 33.50
C ALA A 460 -25.94 -18.12 32.75
N ARG A 461 -26.39 -18.22 31.49
CA ARG A 461 -26.19 -19.42 30.67
C ARG A 461 -24.76 -19.63 30.19
N GLN A 462 -24.05 -18.55 29.85
CA GLN A 462 -22.62 -18.63 29.51
C GLN A 462 -21.78 -19.03 30.72
N ALA A 463 -22.09 -18.45 31.90
CA ALA A 463 -21.46 -18.82 33.16
C ALA A 463 -21.77 -20.29 33.54
N LEU A 464 -23.01 -20.75 33.32
CA LEU A 464 -23.38 -22.14 33.56
C LEU A 464 -22.60 -23.12 32.65
N LYS A 465 -22.42 -22.82 31.37
CA LYS A 465 -21.59 -23.66 30.48
C LYS A 465 -20.14 -23.75 30.95
N ALA A 466 -19.55 -22.63 31.35
CA ALA A 466 -18.21 -22.62 31.91
C ALA A 466 -18.14 -23.44 33.21
N ALA A 467 -19.18 -23.37 34.06
CA ALA A 467 -19.28 -24.20 35.25
C ALA A 467 -19.36 -25.70 34.89
N GLU A 468 -20.17 -26.10 33.91
CA GLU A 468 -20.26 -27.49 33.45
C GLU A 468 -18.91 -28.04 32.95
N GLU A 469 -18.12 -27.22 32.26
CA GLU A 469 -16.78 -27.59 31.78
C GLU A 469 -15.76 -27.69 32.91
N LEU A 470 -15.82 -26.81 33.92
CA LEU A 470 -14.91 -26.79 35.06
C LEU A 470 -15.23 -27.85 36.13
N CYS A 471 -16.48 -28.30 36.18
CA CYS A 471 -16.96 -29.31 37.13
C CYS A 471 -16.90 -30.74 36.57
N ARG A 472 -16.75 -30.91 35.26
CA ARG A 472 -16.32 -32.17 34.62
C ARG A 472 -14.81 -32.33 34.78
#